data_AF-A0A7S0VJ56-F1
#
_entry.id   AF-A0A7S0VJ56-F1
#
_cell.length_a   1.000
_cell.length_b   1.000
_cell.length_c   1.000
_cell.angle_alpha   90.00
_cell.angle_beta   90.00
_cell.angle_gamma   90.00
#
_symmetry.space_group_name_H-M   'P 1'
#
loop_
_entity.id
_entity.type
_entity.pdbx_description
1 polymer ?
#
loop_
_entity_poly.entity_id
_entity_poly.type
_entity_poly.pdbx_seq_one_letter_code
_entity_poly.pdbx_strand_id
1 'polypeptide(L)'
;GARLESLVAVNKPIKLHRKTKRGSCQLLGHRNTEYMDRQNVWCPRNSAIQSFRFQRCWGNYFRYYAKCASRHRLIGAGARFHQTGCQHARWSRLQYLDRHRVKCPAGQVLSHFHFTGSGCGWRHMRFQFWCRHADTGGWTHRDSPCQE
;
A
#
# COMPACT_ATOMS: atom_id res chain seq x y z
N GLY A 1 48.81 17.92 -3.32
CA GLY A 1 47.88 17.27 -4.27
C GLY A 1 46.68 16.78 -3.51
N ALA A 2 45.51 17.35 -3.77
CA ALA A 2 44.30 17.05 -3.03
C ALA A 2 43.60 15.77 -3.53
N ARG A 3 42.95 15.09 -2.57
CA ARG A 3 41.68 14.35 -2.70
C ARG A 3 41.77 12.82 -2.92
N LEU A 4 42.05 12.11 -1.83
CA LEU A 4 41.71 10.69 -1.63
C LEU A 4 40.57 10.54 -0.58
N GLU A 5 39.52 11.36 -0.68
CA GLU A 5 38.34 11.24 0.22
C GLU A 5 37.03 11.23 -0.58
N SER A 6 36.73 10.13 -1.28
CA SER A 6 35.41 9.97 -1.92
C SER A 6 34.83 8.56 -1.92
N LEU A 7 35.32 7.64 -1.07
CA LEU A 7 34.81 6.26 -1.00
C LEU A 7 33.92 5.95 0.22
N VAL A 8 33.59 6.93 1.08
CA VAL A 8 32.81 6.67 2.32
C VAL A 8 31.30 7.02 2.20
N ALA A 9 30.81 7.40 1.03
CA ALA A 9 29.42 7.88 0.88
C ALA A 9 28.38 6.81 0.46
N VAL A 10 28.76 5.55 0.23
CA VAL A 10 27.84 4.56 -0.35
C VAL A 10 27.00 3.80 0.69
N ASN A 11 27.42 3.76 1.96
CA ASN A 11 26.80 2.87 2.97
C ASN A 11 26.04 3.58 4.11
N LYS A 12 25.78 4.89 4.03
CA LYS A 12 24.91 5.54 5.03
C LYS A 12 23.45 5.20 4.76
N PRO A 13 22.69 4.67 5.74
CA PRO A 13 21.29 4.33 5.54
C PRO A 13 20.50 5.59 5.17
N ILE A 14 19.77 5.48 4.07
CA ILE A 14 18.90 6.53 3.57
C ILE A 14 17.81 6.83 4.62
N LYS A 15 17.85 8.02 5.22
CA LYS A 15 16.81 8.48 6.15
C LYS A 15 15.60 8.97 5.35
N LEU A 16 14.44 8.35 5.60
CA LEU A 16 13.14 8.76 5.04
C LEU A 16 12.38 9.63 6.05
N HIS A 17 11.76 10.71 5.58
CA HIS A 17 10.82 11.47 6.40
C HIS A 17 9.52 10.68 6.55
N ARG A 18 8.94 10.66 7.76
CA ARG A 18 7.77 9.82 8.06
C ARG A 18 6.58 10.70 8.45
N LYS A 19 5.43 10.42 7.84
CA LYS A 19 4.14 11.01 8.22
C LYS A 19 3.12 9.91 8.47
N THR A 20 2.35 10.05 9.54
CA THR A 20 1.26 9.12 9.83
C THR A 20 -0.01 9.58 9.11
N LYS A 21 -0.74 8.63 8.53
CA LYS A 21 -2.07 8.82 7.95
C LYS A 21 -3.04 7.83 8.57
N ARG A 22 -4.20 8.34 8.95
CA ARG A 22 -5.28 7.56 9.56
C ARG A 22 -6.51 7.79 8.70
N GLY A 23 -7.13 6.72 8.23
CA GLY A 23 -8.46 6.79 7.64
C GLY A 23 -9.52 7.08 8.70
N SER A 24 -10.74 7.34 8.25
CA SER A 24 -11.90 7.40 9.12
C SER A 24 -12.22 6.00 9.70
N CYS A 25 -12.75 5.96 10.92
CA CYS A 25 -13.24 4.71 11.50
C CYS A 25 -14.55 4.30 10.81
N GLN A 26 -14.61 3.09 10.27
CA GLN A 26 -15.75 2.57 9.51
C GLN A 26 -16.10 1.16 9.99
N LEU A 27 -17.38 0.79 9.89
CA LEU A 27 -17.87 -0.52 10.30
C LEU A 27 -17.28 -1.62 9.40
N LEU A 28 -16.60 -2.61 10.00
CA LEU A 28 -15.89 -3.69 9.31
C LEU A 28 -15.92 -5.04 10.06
N GLY A 29 -15.97 -5.04 11.40
CA GLY A 29 -15.95 -6.26 12.20
C GLY A 29 -17.15 -7.18 11.92
N HIS A 30 -16.90 -8.49 11.81
CA HIS A 30 -17.91 -9.51 11.46
C HIS A 30 -18.61 -9.27 10.10
N ARG A 31 -18.01 -8.46 9.23
CA ARG A 31 -18.54 -8.19 7.89
C ARG A 31 -17.72 -8.91 6.83
N ASN A 32 -18.32 -9.00 5.65
CA ASN A 32 -17.74 -9.58 4.46
C ASN A 32 -16.76 -8.61 3.77
N THR A 33 -16.00 -9.12 2.82
CA THR A 33 -14.91 -8.44 2.12
C THR A 33 -15.32 -7.14 1.44
N GLU A 34 -16.59 -7.03 1.01
CA GLU A 34 -17.08 -5.80 0.39
C GLU A 34 -16.92 -4.56 1.25
N TYR A 35 -16.88 -4.70 2.58
CA TYR A 35 -16.77 -3.55 3.48
C TYR A 35 -15.42 -2.85 3.44
N MET A 36 -14.42 -3.45 2.80
CA MET A 36 -13.14 -2.81 2.53
C MET A 36 -13.25 -1.65 1.55
N ASP A 37 -14.35 -1.52 0.81
CA ASP A 37 -14.58 -0.39 -0.09
C ASP A 37 -14.68 0.97 0.59
N ARG A 38 -14.92 0.99 1.90
CA ARG A 38 -14.96 2.21 2.71
C ARG A 38 -13.56 2.73 3.07
N GLN A 39 -12.53 1.94 2.79
CA GLN A 39 -11.17 2.19 3.24
C GLN A 39 -10.28 2.71 2.11
N ASN A 40 -9.82 3.95 2.23
CA ASN A 40 -8.98 4.58 1.24
C ASN A 40 -7.63 5.00 1.86
N VAL A 41 -6.54 4.34 1.45
CA VAL A 41 -5.20 4.60 1.99
C VAL A 41 -4.35 5.27 0.93
N TRP A 42 -3.94 6.52 1.18
CA TRP A 42 -3.12 7.28 0.24
C TRP A 42 -2.01 8.06 0.94
N CYS A 43 -0.90 8.24 0.23
CA CYS A 43 0.23 9.07 0.62
C CYS A 43 0.40 10.26 -0.33
N PRO A 44 0.78 11.45 0.20
CA PRO A 44 0.93 12.68 -0.60
C PRO A 44 2.04 12.59 -1.65
N ARG A 45 2.17 13.64 -2.47
CA ARG A 45 3.22 13.75 -3.50
C ARG A 45 4.61 13.46 -2.90
N ASN A 46 5.46 12.80 -3.70
CA ASN A 46 6.81 12.39 -3.34
C ASN A 46 6.90 11.50 -2.07
N SER A 47 5.85 10.75 -1.80
CA SER A 47 5.79 9.81 -0.67
C SER A 47 5.07 8.52 -1.03
N ALA A 48 5.43 7.46 -0.34
CA ALA A 48 4.92 6.11 -0.54
C ALA A 48 4.55 5.46 0.79
N ILE A 49 3.75 4.40 0.73
CA ILE A 49 3.34 3.65 1.93
C ILE A 49 4.54 2.84 2.42
N GLN A 50 5.00 3.13 3.63
CA GLN A 50 6.06 2.38 4.30
C GLN A 50 5.49 1.21 5.11
N SER A 51 4.35 1.45 5.76
CA SER A 51 3.63 0.40 6.46
C SER A 51 2.15 0.76 6.56
N PHE A 52 1.32 -0.26 6.68
CA PHE A 52 -0.08 -0.11 6.99
C PHE A 52 -0.52 -1.28 7.86
N ARG A 53 -1.53 -1.05 8.69
CA ARG A 53 -2.20 -2.09 9.45
C ARG A 53 -3.66 -1.73 9.67
N PHE A 54 -4.49 -2.73 9.89
CA PHE A 54 -5.79 -2.48 10.48
C PHE A 54 -5.62 -2.07 11.94
N GLN A 55 -6.34 -1.03 12.32
CA GLN A 55 -6.44 -0.56 13.70
C GLN A 55 -7.92 -0.58 14.09
N ARG A 56 -8.24 -1.32 15.15
CA ARG A 56 -9.56 -1.22 15.78
C ARG A 56 -9.72 0.15 16.41
N CYS A 57 -10.86 0.79 16.15
CA CYS A 57 -11.23 2.04 16.78
C CYS A 57 -12.04 1.74 18.06
N TRP A 58 -13.27 1.26 17.89
CA TRP A 58 -14.19 0.84 18.95
C TRP A 58 -15.17 -0.19 18.39
N GLY A 59 -15.69 -1.09 19.22
CA GLY A 59 -16.64 -2.14 18.80
C GLY A 59 -16.18 -2.86 17.52
N ASN A 60 -17.03 -2.79 16.49
CA ASN A 60 -16.79 -3.35 15.15
C ASN A 60 -16.27 -2.33 14.11
N TYR A 61 -15.80 -1.16 14.56
CA TYR A 61 -15.26 -0.10 13.70
C TYR A 61 -13.74 -0.19 13.61
N PHE A 62 -13.24 -0.14 12.38
CA PHE A 62 -11.83 -0.23 12.06
C PHE A 62 -11.43 0.85 11.05
N ARG A 63 -10.13 1.12 10.99
CA ARG A 63 -9.51 1.96 9.97
C ARG A 63 -8.17 1.37 9.55
N TYR A 64 -7.67 1.80 8.40
CA TYR A 64 -6.23 1.72 8.18
C TYR A 64 -5.47 2.79 8.96
N TYR A 65 -4.43 2.34 9.64
CA TYR A 65 -3.34 3.16 10.13
C TYR A 65 -2.14 2.95 9.21
N ALA A 66 -1.74 3.97 8.48
CA ALA A 66 -0.64 3.92 7.52
C ALA A 66 0.47 4.91 7.90
N LYS A 67 1.71 4.54 7.63
CA LYS A 67 2.87 5.42 7.69
C LYS A 67 3.36 5.65 6.26
N CYS A 68 3.41 6.91 5.86
CA CYS A 68 4.00 7.34 4.61
C CYS A 68 5.46 7.71 4.83
N ALA A 69 6.33 7.27 3.94
CA ALA A 69 7.72 7.68 3.87
C ALA A 69 7.94 8.58 2.65
N SER A 70 8.69 9.67 2.82
CA SER A 70 9.04 10.59 1.75
C SER A 70 10.53 10.87 1.69
N ARG A 71 11.02 11.03 0.46
CA ARG A 71 12.32 11.63 0.14
C ARG A 71 12.21 12.18 -1.27
N HIS A 72 12.19 13.50 -1.40
CA HIS A 72 11.76 14.18 -2.64
C HIS A 72 12.53 13.76 -3.90
N ARG A 73 13.80 13.34 -3.73
CA ARG A 73 14.65 12.85 -4.83
C ARG A 73 14.51 11.37 -5.16
N LEU A 74 14.00 10.55 -4.24
CA LEU A 74 13.90 9.09 -4.45
C LEU A 74 12.51 8.61 -4.82
N ILE A 75 11.47 9.35 -4.45
CA ILE A 75 10.08 9.00 -4.78
C ILE A 75 9.52 10.09 -5.70
N GLY A 76 9.13 9.67 -6.90
CA GLY A 76 8.59 10.55 -7.93
C GLY A 76 7.27 11.20 -7.53
N ALA A 77 7.03 12.41 -8.06
CA ALA A 77 5.80 13.16 -7.80
C ALA A 77 4.59 12.60 -8.55
N GLY A 78 4.79 11.92 -9.68
CA GLY A 78 3.75 11.28 -10.47
C GLY A 78 3.33 9.92 -9.89
N ALA A 79 2.06 9.59 -10.06
CA ALA A 79 1.46 8.32 -9.65
C ALA A 79 0.79 7.67 -10.86
N ARG A 80 1.09 6.39 -11.11
CA ARG A 80 0.52 5.59 -12.19
C ARG A 80 -0.58 4.70 -11.64
N PHE A 81 -1.74 4.72 -12.28
CA PHE A 81 -2.89 3.91 -11.90
C PHE A 81 -2.72 2.47 -12.36
N HIS A 82 -3.11 1.54 -11.49
CA HIS A 82 -3.17 0.11 -11.73
C HIS A 82 -4.42 -0.46 -11.07
N GLN A 83 -4.82 -1.65 -11.52
CA GLN A 83 -5.92 -2.37 -10.93
C GLN A 83 -5.72 -3.87 -11.04
N THR A 84 -6.28 -4.62 -10.08
CA THR A 84 -6.38 -6.07 -10.21
C THR A 84 -7.56 -6.44 -11.11
N GLY A 85 -7.64 -7.73 -11.50
CA GLY A 85 -8.87 -8.29 -12.03
C GLY A 85 -10.03 -8.19 -11.03
N CYS A 86 -11.25 -8.24 -11.56
CA CYS A 86 -12.48 -8.35 -10.76
C CYS A 86 -12.60 -9.78 -10.21
N GLN A 87 -12.78 -9.92 -8.90
CA GLN A 87 -12.93 -11.20 -8.22
C GLN A 87 -14.16 -11.20 -7.32
N HIS A 88 -14.70 -12.38 -7.03
CA HIS A 88 -15.84 -12.51 -6.13
C HIS A 88 -15.48 -12.01 -4.73
N ALA A 89 -16.23 -11.03 -4.22
CA ALA A 89 -15.93 -10.38 -2.95
C ALA A 89 -17.17 -10.07 -2.12
N ARG A 90 -18.31 -9.76 -2.76
CA ARG A 90 -19.55 -9.50 -2.03
C ARG A 90 -20.06 -10.76 -1.37
N TRP A 91 -20.43 -10.64 -0.09
CA TRP A 91 -20.84 -11.76 0.75
C TRP A 91 -19.79 -12.85 0.94
N SER A 92 -18.53 -12.53 0.61
CA SER A 92 -17.40 -13.43 0.81
C SER A 92 -16.61 -13.01 2.03
N ARG A 93 -16.05 -13.97 2.75
CA ARG A 93 -15.21 -13.70 3.92
C ARG A 93 -13.84 -13.10 3.51
N LEU A 94 -13.18 -12.41 4.42
CA LEU A 94 -11.94 -11.64 4.16
C LEU A 94 -10.79 -12.44 3.54
N GLN A 95 -10.72 -13.77 3.73
CA GLN A 95 -9.65 -14.57 3.12
C GLN A 95 -9.67 -14.52 1.58
N TYR A 96 -10.79 -14.15 0.96
CA TYR A 96 -10.90 -14.05 -0.50
C TYR A 96 -10.08 -12.90 -1.11
N LEU A 97 -9.46 -12.07 -0.27
CA LEU A 97 -8.49 -11.07 -0.68
C LEU A 97 -7.20 -11.65 -1.26
N ASP A 98 -6.88 -12.91 -0.94
CA ASP A 98 -5.75 -13.68 -1.50
C ASP A 98 -5.71 -13.66 -3.05
N ARG A 99 -6.87 -13.58 -3.69
CA ARG A 99 -7.03 -13.51 -5.16
C ARG A 99 -6.56 -12.18 -5.77
N HIS A 100 -6.30 -11.17 -4.95
CA HIS A 100 -5.91 -9.84 -5.41
C HIS A 100 -4.41 -9.57 -5.21
N ARG A 101 -3.66 -9.62 -6.31
CA ARG A 101 -2.22 -9.30 -6.31
C ARG A 101 -1.97 -7.81 -6.53
N VAL A 102 -1.90 -7.02 -5.45
CA VAL A 102 -1.47 -5.61 -5.50
C VAL A 102 0.05 -5.54 -5.65
N LYS A 103 0.53 -5.38 -6.89
CA LYS A 103 1.96 -5.35 -7.21
C LYS A 103 2.28 -4.14 -8.08
N CYS A 104 3.18 -3.27 -7.60
CA CYS A 104 3.77 -2.25 -8.43
C CYS A 104 4.82 -2.85 -9.39
N PRO A 105 4.95 -2.32 -10.62
CA PRO A 105 6.04 -2.69 -11.51
C PRO A 105 7.41 -2.42 -10.91
N ALA A 106 8.47 -3.00 -11.51
CA ALA A 106 9.85 -2.71 -11.12
C ALA A 106 10.14 -1.20 -11.16
N GLY A 107 10.95 -0.72 -10.22
CA GLY A 107 11.26 0.70 -10.05
C GLY A 107 10.08 1.55 -9.57
N GLN A 108 9.03 0.92 -9.02
CA GLN A 108 7.89 1.64 -8.47
C GLN A 108 7.45 1.11 -7.10
N VAL A 109 6.88 2.02 -6.31
CA VAL A 109 6.41 1.76 -4.94
C VAL A 109 4.96 2.16 -4.77
N LEU A 110 4.24 1.42 -3.92
CA LEU A 110 2.83 1.64 -3.64
C LEU A 110 2.64 2.95 -2.88
N SER A 111 1.75 3.80 -3.38
CA SER A 111 1.43 5.09 -2.76
C SER A 111 -0.03 5.23 -2.36
N HIS A 112 -0.91 4.46 -3.00
CA HIS A 112 -2.34 4.49 -2.76
C HIS A 112 -2.94 3.14 -3.13
N PHE A 113 -3.87 2.65 -2.34
CA PHE A 113 -4.77 1.56 -2.73
C PHE A 113 -6.18 1.78 -2.18
N HIS A 114 -7.15 1.22 -2.89
CA HIS A 114 -8.57 1.26 -2.56
C HIS A 114 -9.23 0.00 -3.10
N PHE A 115 -10.00 -0.70 -2.27
CA PHE A 115 -10.85 -1.81 -2.72
C PHE A 115 -12.17 -1.24 -3.25
N THR A 116 -12.69 -1.73 -4.37
CA THR A 116 -13.89 -1.12 -4.96
C THR A 116 -14.64 -2.08 -5.88
N GLY A 117 -15.95 -1.91 -5.97
CA GLY A 117 -16.78 -2.55 -6.99
C GLY A 117 -16.78 -1.82 -8.33
N SER A 118 -16.14 -0.66 -8.44
CA SER A 118 -16.19 0.18 -9.64
C SER A 118 -15.68 -0.57 -10.88
N GLY A 119 -16.51 -0.59 -11.91
CA GLY A 119 -16.32 -1.30 -13.19
C GLY A 119 -16.23 -2.83 -13.08
N CYS A 120 -16.66 -3.41 -11.97
CA CYS A 120 -16.87 -4.85 -11.83
C CYS A 120 -18.38 -5.16 -11.84
N GLY A 121 -18.74 -6.38 -12.25
CA GLY A 121 -20.12 -6.87 -12.14
C GLY A 121 -20.57 -6.98 -10.68
N TRP A 122 -21.89 -7.11 -10.46
CA TRP A 122 -22.54 -6.98 -9.16
C TRP A 122 -21.82 -7.67 -7.99
N ARG A 123 -21.40 -8.93 -8.14
CA ARG A 123 -20.76 -9.73 -7.07
C ARG A 123 -19.23 -9.58 -6.97
N HIS A 124 -18.63 -8.81 -7.86
CA HIS A 124 -17.18 -8.75 -8.03
C HIS A 124 -16.63 -7.38 -7.63
N MET A 125 -15.42 -7.38 -7.10
CA MET A 125 -14.69 -6.18 -6.69
C MET A 125 -13.21 -6.35 -7.05
N ARG A 126 -12.44 -5.27 -6.93
CA ARG A 126 -10.99 -5.25 -7.24
C ARG A 126 -10.27 -4.21 -6.40
N PHE A 127 -8.95 -4.30 -6.36
CA PHE A 127 -8.14 -3.17 -5.94
C PHE A 127 -7.88 -2.23 -7.12
N GLN A 128 -8.09 -0.95 -6.85
CA GLN A 128 -7.49 0.16 -7.58
C GLN A 128 -6.31 0.66 -6.76
N PHE A 129 -5.15 0.86 -7.38
CA PHE A 129 -3.95 1.25 -6.68
C PHE A 129 -3.03 2.11 -7.55
N TRP A 130 -2.20 2.91 -6.90
CA TRP A 130 -1.28 3.80 -7.58
C TRP A 130 0.16 3.59 -7.13
N CYS A 131 1.02 3.49 -8.13
CA CYS A 131 2.44 3.28 -7.97
C CYS A 131 3.21 4.55 -8.37
N ARG A 132 4.25 4.87 -7.63
CA ARG A 132 5.14 6.00 -7.95
C ARG A 132 6.48 5.46 -8.35
N HIS A 133 7.14 6.09 -9.32
CA HIS A 133 8.54 5.82 -9.59
C HIS A 133 9.34 5.97 -8.28
N ALA A 134 10.19 5.00 -7.99
CA ALA A 134 11.15 5.13 -6.94
C ALA A 134 12.48 4.53 -7.33
N ASP A 135 13.55 5.23 -6.94
CA ASP A 135 14.90 4.71 -6.99
C ASP A 135 15.07 3.71 -5.82
N THR A 136 14.41 2.57 -5.99
CA THR A 136 14.53 1.42 -5.10
C THR A 136 15.58 0.49 -5.68
N GLY A 137 16.41 -0.10 -4.81
CA GLY A 137 17.20 -1.26 -5.20
C GLY A 137 16.33 -2.46 -5.63
N GLY A 138 16.95 -3.63 -5.81
CA GLY A 138 16.22 -4.86 -6.13
C GLY A 138 15.09 -5.16 -5.14
N TRP A 139 14.07 -5.90 -5.59
CA TRP A 139 12.99 -6.36 -4.72
C TRP A 139 13.36 -7.70 -4.06
N THR A 140 12.93 -7.88 -2.82
CA THR A 140 12.99 -9.18 -2.14
C THR A 140 11.58 -9.68 -1.89
N HIS A 141 11.32 -10.92 -2.28
CA HIS A 141 10.10 -11.63 -1.92
C HIS A 141 10.22 -12.16 -0.49
N ARG A 142 9.14 -12.07 0.27
CA ARG A 142 9.04 -12.57 1.64
C ARG A 142 7.61 -13.07 1.83
N ASP A 143 7.48 -14.35 2.14
CA ASP A 143 6.22 -14.94 2.60
C ASP A 143 6.37 -15.26 4.09
N SER A 144 5.27 -15.17 4.84
CA SER A 144 5.20 -15.88 6.11
C SER A 144 5.03 -17.37 5.82
N PRO A 145 5.49 -18.26 6.72
CA PRO A 145 5.04 -19.64 6.70
C PRO A 145 3.50 -19.72 6.75
N CYS A 146 2.93 -20.78 6.19
CA CYS A 146 1.54 -21.12 6.45
C CYS A 146 1.38 -21.41 7.95
N GLN A 147 0.29 -20.92 8.55
CA GLN A 147 -0.10 -21.32 9.89
C GLN A 147 -1.03 -22.53 9.75
N GLU A 148 -0.59 -23.68 10.27
CA GLU A 148 -1.37 -24.92 10.37
C GLU A 148 -2.23 -24.91 11.63
#